data_AF-A0A3P7JIJ8-F1
#
_entry.id   AF-A0A3P7JIJ8-F1
#
_cell.length_a   1.000
_cell.length_b   1.000
_cell.length_c   1.000
_cell.angle_alpha   90.00
_cell.angle_beta   90.00
_cell.angle_gamma   90.00
#
_symmetry.space_group_name_H-M   'P 1'
#
loop_
_entity.id
_entity.type
_entity.pdbx_description
1 polymer ?
#
loop_
_entity_poly.entity_id
_entity_poly.type
_entity_poly.pdbx_seq_one_letter_code
_entity_poly.pdbx_strand_id
1 'polypeptide(L)'
;MHAYFNAHKNYFLEGSSIVQTGTASNREKEMVANLFCRLASLLRIKNRAFGSVAKITVKCLQGLTQALDLRTLVKVNSDIIRTSLLSFFNNCADDLFAAVKELKENGQYSLIRGQNLKSWISLEFAHQMIIPVLTTMFGHLARNHFGTDLLLDDIQAACYKILDSLYMVTGLSSTAAQRKSIGFETDKHRPGLGQCLSAFASCFPVAFLEPEFNKNNKYSVLAKSQEQSVQVQEMLQTLSTHIPHLENLLADIEQVANNGVMYVEQPNIYDVDLPLMCSYLAYWFNVGPDGRKTEKNADEKEHRQLCVIINMDLLRITENGPKSHWCGECALAM
;
A
#
# COMPACT_ATOMS: atom_id res chain seq x y z
N MET A 1 -14.24 8.99 18.13
CA MET A 1 -13.90 9.18 16.70
C MET A 1 -13.85 7.86 15.95
N HIS A 2 -12.89 6.96 16.23
CA HIS A 2 -12.82 5.64 15.55
C HIS A 2 -14.16 4.87 15.52
N ALA A 3 -14.79 4.66 16.68
CA ALA A 3 -16.05 3.91 16.76
C ALA A 3 -17.20 4.54 15.94
N TYR A 4 -17.30 5.86 15.95
CA TYR A 4 -18.32 6.60 15.20
C TYR A 4 -18.16 6.39 13.69
N PHE A 5 -16.99 6.67 13.14
CA PHE A 5 -16.79 6.55 11.69
C PHE A 5 -16.85 5.10 11.21
N ASN A 6 -16.43 4.13 12.02
CA ASN A 6 -16.60 2.73 11.66
C ASN A 6 -18.07 2.30 11.62
N ALA A 7 -18.90 2.79 12.56
CA ALA A 7 -20.35 2.49 12.58
C ALA A 7 -21.12 3.21 11.47
N HIS A 8 -20.68 4.41 11.08
CA HIS A 8 -21.38 5.29 10.14
C HIS A 8 -20.70 5.42 8.77
N LYS A 9 -19.74 4.56 8.41
CA LYS A 9 -19.00 4.67 7.13
C LYS A 9 -19.90 4.69 5.90
N ASN A 10 -20.95 3.85 5.87
CA ASN A 10 -21.86 3.77 4.72
C ASN A 10 -22.63 5.09 4.51
N TYR A 11 -22.98 5.80 5.59
CA TYR A 11 -23.61 7.11 5.52
C TYR A 11 -22.78 8.11 4.70
N PHE A 12 -21.44 8.03 4.79
CA PHE A 12 -20.54 8.90 4.04
C PHE A 12 -20.24 8.39 2.62
N LEU A 13 -20.27 7.07 2.38
CA LEU A 13 -19.92 6.48 1.08
C LEU A 13 -21.09 6.46 0.08
N GLU A 14 -22.34 6.51 0.55
CA GLU A 14 -23.50 6.52 -0.33
C GLU A 14 -23.57 7.80 -1.17
N GLY A 15 -23.89 7.64 -2.46
CA GLY A 15 -24.09 8.75 -3.39
C GLY A 15 -25.43 9.44 -3.13
N SER A 16 -25.43 10.77 -3.11
CA SER A 16 -26.65 11.55 -2.96
C SER A 16 -27.54 11.38 -4.20
N SER A 17 -28.75 10.87 -4.04
CA SER A 17 -29.79 10.87 -5.08
C SER A 17 -30.92 11.82 -4.71
N ILE A 18 -31.62 12.39 -5.70
CA ILE A 18 -32.71 13.37 -5.52
C ILE A 18 -33.83 12.88 -4.59
N VAL A 19 -33.94 11.56 -4.37
CA VAL A 19 -35.06 10.91 -3.67
C VAL A 19 -34.64 10.26 -2.35
N GLN A 20 -33.34 10.14 -2.05
CA GLN A 20 -32.87 9.50 -0.81
C GLN A 20 -32.57 10.52 0.30
N THR A 21 -33.41 10.50 1.33
CA THR A 21 -33.08 11.05 2.64
C THR A 21 -32.23 10.02 3.40
N GLY A 22 -31.02 10.40 3.85
CA GLY A 22 -30.19 9.52 4.69
C GLY A 22 -28.70 9.42 4.32
N THR A 23 -28.19 10.23 3.39
CA THR A 23 -26.77 10.25 3.02
C THR A 23 -26.06 11.53 3.47
N ALA A 24 -24.74 11.47 3.63
CA ALA A 24 -23.94 12.65 3.91
C ALA A 24 -23.97 13.65 2.74
N SER A 25 -24.07 14.94 3.07
CA SER A 25 -23.88 16.02 2.11
C SER A 25 -22.42 16.09 1.62
N ASN A 26 -22.19 16.69 0.45
CA ASN A 26 -20.83 16.92 -0.05
C ASN A 26 -19.98 17.71 0.95
N ARG A 27 -20.58 18.68 1.65
CA ARG A 27 -19.90 19.46 2.69
C ARG A 27 -19.47 18.59 3.88
N GLU A 28 -20.29 17.64 4.30
CA GLU A 28 -19.92 16.68 5.35
C GLU A 28 -18.77 15.78 4.91
N LYS A 29 -18.82 15.27 3.68
CA LYS A 29 -17.74 14.47 3.09
C LYS A 29 -16.42 15.26 3.05
N GLU A 30 -16.45 16.54 2.65
CA GLU A 30 -15.29 17.43 2.68
C GLU A 30 -14.77 17.69 4.11
N MET A 31 -15.66 17.83 5.09
CA MET A 31 -15.26 17.99 6.49
C MET A 31 -14.53 16.75 7.02
N VAL A 32 -14.97 15.54 6.65
CA VAL A 32 -14.29 14.28 7.02
C VAL A 32 -12.91 14.20 6.40
N ALA A 33 -12.78 14.54 5.11
CA ALA A 33 -11.48 14.56 4.42
C ALA A 33 -10.51 15.59 5.02
N ASN A 34 -11.00 16.80 5.33
CA ASN A 34 -10.21 17.81 6.02
C ASN A 34 -9.77 17.36 7.42
N LEU A 35 -10.66 16.72 8.17
CA LEU A 35 -10.35 16.18 9.49
C LEU A 35 -9.26 15.10 9.42
N PHE A 36 -9.36 14.20 8.43
CA PHE A 36 -8.33 13.20 8.16
C PHE A 36 -6.96 13.84 7.88
N CYS A 37 -6.88 14.74 6.89
CA CYS A 37 -5.61 15.36 6.50
C CYS A 37 -4.99 16.19 7.65
N ARG A 38 -5.81 16.94 8.40
CA ARG A 38 -5.33 17.72 9.55
C ARG A 38 -4.84 16.83 10.68
N LEU A 39 -5.56 15.75 11.00
CA LEU A 39 -5.15 14.82 12.05
C LEU A 39 -3.85 14.08 11.66
N ALA A 40 -3.72 13.66 10.41
CA ALA A 40 -2.51 13.00 9.91
C ALA A 40 -1.30 13.95 9.96
N SER A 41 -1.47 15.20 9.51
CA SER A 41 -0.43 16.23 9.58
C SER A 41 -0.04 16.55 11.03
N LEU A 42 -1.02 16.68 11.93
CA LEU A 42 -0.77 16.92 13.35
C LEU A 42 -0.01 15.75 14.00
N LEU A 43 -0.40 14.50 13.70
CA LEU A 43 0.29 13.30 14.20
C LEU A 43 1.75 13.28 13.74
N ARG A 44 2.02 13.64 12.48
CA ARG A 44 3.37 13.76 11.94
C ARG A 44 4.20 14.83 12.67
N ILE A 45 3.68 16.06 12.76
CA ILE A 45 4.41 17.21 13.32
C ILE A 45 4.64 17.05 14.84
N LYS A 46 3.67 16.48 15.55
CA LYS A 46 3.66 16.39 17.01
C LYS A 46 3.82 14.96 17.52
N ASN A 47 4.40 14.05 16.73
CA ASN A 47 4.54 12.63 17.08
C ASN A 47 5.00 12.40 18.53
N ARG A 48 6.09 13.06 18.95
CA ARG A 48 6.63 12.95 20.32
C ARG A 48 5.65 13.36 21.43
N ALA A 49 4.74 14.30 21.15
CA ALA A 49 3.74 14.76 22.10
C ALA A 49 2.55 13.81 22.23
N PHE A 50 2.28 12.97 21.22
CA PHE A 50 1.21 11.97 21.29
C PHE A 50 1.55 10.83 22.25
N GLY A 51 2.82 10.43 22.34
CA GLY A 51 3.27 9.38 23.27
C GLY A 51 2.41 8.12 23.18
N SER A 52 1.87 7.67 24.31
CA SER A 52 1.00 6.48 24.40
C SER A 52 -0.32 6.62 23.62
N VAL A 53 -0.78 7.85 23.34
CA VAL A 53 -2.02 8.13 22.62
C VAL A 53 -1.86 7.96 21.10
N ALA A 54 -0.62 7.89 20.58
CA ALA A 54 -0.37 7.78 19.15
C ALA A 54 -1.10 6.59 18.49
N LYS A 55 -1.10 5.43 19.16
CA LYS A 55 -1.82 4.23 18.70
C LYS A 55 -3.34 4.46 18.58
N ILE A 56 -3.93 5.25 19.47
CA ILE A 56 -5.34 5.62 19.43
C ILE A 56 -5.60 6.57 18.25
N THR A 57 -4.70 7.52 18.03
CA THR A 57 -4.78 8.43 16.87
C THR A 57 -4.69 7.69 15.55
N VAL A 58 -3.80 6.71 15.43
CA VAL A 58 -3.72 5.83 14.25
C VAL A 58 -5.05 5.11 14.02
N LYS A 59 -5.66 4.54 15.06
CA LYS A 59 -7.01 3.93 14.93
C LYS A 59 -8.07 4.95 14.50
N CYS A 60 -8.01 6.18 15.01
CA CYS A 60 -8.93 7.24 14.57
C CYS A 60 -8.74 7.58 13.09
N LEU A 61 -7.49 7.68 12.60
CA LEU A 61 -7.19 7.87 11.18
C LEU A 61 -7.72 6.71 10.34
N GLN A 62 -7.52 5.46 10.76
CA GLN A 62 -8.05 4.29 10.07
C GLN A 62 -9.59 4.30 9.99
N GLY A 63 -10.27 4.68 11.07
CA GLY A 63 -11.72 4.85 11.06
C GLY A 63 -12.20 5.97 10.14
N LEU A 64 -11.49 7.12 10.14
CA LEU A 64 -11.77 8.23 9.22
C LEU A 64 -11.59 7.81 7.76
N THR A 65 -10.50 7.10 7.44
CA THR A 65 -10.21 6.61 6.11
C THR A 65 -11.37 5.81 5.54
N GLN A 66 -11.97 4.91 6.33
CA GLN A 66 -13.09 4.08 5.90
C GLN A 66 -14.37 4.88 5.59
N ALA A 67 -14.46 6.13 6.03
CA ALA A 67 -15.57 7.03 5.76
C ALA A 67 -15.28 8.05 4.64
N LEU A 68 -14.11 8.01 4.00
CA LEU A 68 -13.76 8.94 2.93
C LEU A 68 -14.43 8.55 1.60
N ASP A 69 -15.34 9.36 1.11
CA ASP A 69 -15.87 9.24 -0.26
C ASP A 69 -15.01 10.04 -1.24
N LEU A 70 -13.90 9.43 -1.66
CA LEU A 70 -12.89 10.07 -2.49
C LEU A 70 -13.38 10.28 -3.92
N ARG A 71 -14.32 9.46 -4.42
CA ARG A 71 -14.93 9.67 -5.73
C ARG A 71 -15.73 10.96 -5.78
N THR A 72 -16.59 11.20 -4.78
CA THR A 72 -17.35 12.46 -4.73
C THR A 72 -16.41 13.66 -4.57
N LEU A 73 -15.39 13.55 -3.72
CA LEU A 73 -14.43 14.64 -3.50
C LEU A 73 -13.62 15.00 -4.75
N VAL A 74 -13.24 14.01 -5.55
CA VAL A 74 -12.61 14.22 -6.86
C VAL A 74 -13.61 14.83 -7.86
N LYS A 75 -14.85 14.33 -7.92
CA LYS A 75 -15.89 14.86 -8.83
C LYS A 75 -16.30 16.31 -8.56
N VAL A 76 -16.34 16.70 -7.29
CA VAL A 76 -16.63 18.09 -6.88
C VAL A 76 -15.44 19.01 -7.20
N ASN A 77 -14.29 18.45 -7.62
CA ASN A 77 -13.06 19.15 -7.95
C ASN A 77 -12.61 20.09 -6.82
N SER A 78 -12.64 19.58 -5.59
CA SER A 78 -12.25 20.33 -4.40
C SER A 78 -10.71 20.43 -4.35
N ASP A 79 -10.15 21.50 -4.92
CA ASP A 79 -8.69 21.73 -5.02
C ASP A 79 -8.00 21.66 -3.66
N ILE A 80 -8.66 22.16 -2.62
CA ILE A 80 -8.16 22.12 -1.24
C ILE A 80 -7.98 20.69 -0.75
N ILE A 81 -8.95 19.81 -1.01
CA ILE A 81 -8.89 18.40 -0.60
C ILE A 81 -7.85 17.65 -1.42
N ARG A 82 -7.82 17.86 -2.75
CA ARG A 82 -6.80 17.24 -3.61
C ARG A 82 -5.39 17.63 -3.17
N THR A 83 -5.17 18.91 -2.87
CA THR A 83 -3.89 19.42 -2.35
C THR A 83 -3.54 18.81 -0.99
N SER A 84 -4.52 18.68 -0.10
CA SER A 84 -4.33 18.10 1.23
C SER A 84 -4.01 16.60 1.18
N LEU A 85 -4.63 15.86 0.27
CA LEU A 85 -4.33 14.45 0.00
C LEU A 85 -2.96 14.28 -0.66
N LEU A 86 -2.61 15.12 -1.64
CA LEU A 86 -1.28 15.14 -2.23
C LEU A 86 -0.20 15.40 -1.18
N SER A 87 -0.43 16.36 -0.27
CA SER A 87 0.48 16.61 0.85
C SER A 87 0.58 15.39 1.77
N PHE A 88 -0.53 14.72 2.08
CA PHE A 88 -0.53 13.49 2.86
C PHE A 88 0.35 12.40 2.22
N PHE A 89 0.17 12.09 0.94
CA PHE A 89 0.98 11.07 0.26
C PHE A 89 2.46 11.44 0.16
N ASN A 90 2.80 12.70 -0.15
CA ASN A 90 4.20 13.14 -0.15
C ASN A 90 4.83 13.05 1.24
N ASN A 91 4.10 13.43 2.29
CA ASN A 91 4.58 13.30 3.66
C ASN A 91 4.87 11.82 4.01
N CYS A 92 3.98 10.91 3.65
CA CYS A 92 4.21 9.47 3.83
C CYS A 92 5.45 8.97 3.06
N ALA A 93 5.64 9.43 1.82
CA ALA A 93 6.81 9.10 1.01
C ALA A 93 8.10 9.57 1.70
N ASP A 94 8.14 10.83 2.15
CA ASP A 94 9.30 11.41 2.84
C ASP A 94 9.64 10.67 4.14
N ASP A 95 8.61 10.32 4.93
CA ASP A 95 8.78 9.65 6.21
C ASP A 95 9.26 8.20 6.05
N LEU A 96 8.77 7.49 5.03
CA LEU A 96 9.27 6.16 4.67
C LEU A 96 10.71 6.22 4.15
N PHE A 97 11.02 7.20 3.29
CA PHE A 97 12.38 7.37 2.80
C PHE A 97 13.37 7.76 3.91
N ALA A 98 12.92 8.51 4.92
CA ALA A 98 13.72 8.76 6.13
C ALA A 98 14.04 7.46 6.88
N ALA A 99 13.08 6.53 7.00
CA ALA A 99 13.32 5.20 7.57
C ALA A 99 14.32 4.37 6.75
N VAL A 100 14.24 4.44 5.41
CA VAL A 100 15.20 3.79 4.51
C VAL A 100 16.62 4.34 4.73
N LYS A 101 16.79 5.67 4.78
CA LYS A 101 18.10 6.30 5.04
C LYS A 101 18.68 5.84 6.38
N GLU A 102 17.86 5.83 7.41
CA GLU A 102 18.25 5.39 8.76
C GLU A 102 18.71 3.92 8.79
N LEU A 103 18.05 3.05 8.01
CA LEU A 103 18.48 1.65 7.83
C LEU A 103 19.80 1.54 7.06
N LYS A 104 19.96 2.28 5.95
CA LYS A 104 21.16 2.26 5.08
C LYS A 104 22.40 2.81 5.77
N GLU A 105 22.26 3.93 6.48
CA GLU A 105 23.38 4.68 7.08
C GLU A 105 23.86 4.10 8.42
N ASN A 106 23.44 2.89 8.77
CA ASN A 106 23.75 2.27 10.06
C ASN A 106 23.37 3.15 11.26
N GLY A 107 22.08 3.50 11.40
CA GLY A 107 21.58 4.10 12.65
C GLY A 107 22.12 3.35 13.89
N GLN A 108 22.26 4.03 15.03
CA GLN A 108 22.72 3.40 16.28
C GLN A 108 21.83 3.82 17.45
N TYR A 109 21.67 2.93 18.42
CA TYR A 109 20.83 3.13 19.61
C TYR A 109 21.46 4.10 20.62
N SER A 110 20.64 4.65 21.54
CA SER A 110 21.15 5.18 22.80
C SER A 110 20.48 4.54 24.01
N LEU A 111 21.34 4.10 24.93
CA LEU A 111 21.29 4.46 26.35
C LEU A 111 22.74 4.54 26.87
N ILE A 112 23.50 5.55 26.45
CA ILE A 112 24.65 6.07 27.20
C ILE A 112 24.57 7.60 27.16
N ARG A 113 24.50 8.24 28.32
CA ARG A 113 24.38 9.70 28.49
C ARG A 113 25.49 10.44 27.72
N GLY A 114 25.13 11.49 26.98
CA GLY A 114 26.03 12.63 26.76
C GLY A 114 26.46 12.98 25.32
N GLN A 115 26.07 12.27 24.27
CA GLN A 115 26.37 12.67 22.88
C GLN A 115 25.15 12.58 21.96
N ASN A 116 24.93 13.63 21.16
CA ASN A 116 23.80 13.78 20.23
C ASN A 116 24.03 13.00 18.94
N LEU A 117 23.48 11.78 18.80
CA LEU A 117 23.35 11.06 17.52
C LEU A 117 21.99 10.35 17.40
N LYS A 118 21.47 10.22 16.17
CA LYS A 118 20.06 9.97 15.80
C LYS A 118 19.52 8.59 16.24
N SER A 119 18.34 8.61 16.87
CA SER A 119 17.51 7.47 17.28
C SER A 119 16.65 6.92 16.13
N TRP A 120 16.22 5.65 16.19
CA TRP A 120 15.43 4.92 15.17
C TRP A 120 13.97 5.39 14.99
N ILE A 121 13.75 6.67 15.24
CA ILE A 121 12.43 7.27 15.36
C ILE A 121 11.72 7.20 14.01
N SER A 122 12.46 7.27 12.90
CA SER A 122 11.89 7.24 11.56
C SER A 122 11.35 5.84 11.25
N LEU A 123 12.13 4.80 11.55
CA LEU A 123 11.70 3.41 11.35
C LEU A 123 10.52 3.04 12.25
N GLU A 124 10.56 3.44 13.53
CA GLU A 124 9.46 3.21 14.46
C GLU A 124 8.19 3.94 14.01
N PHE A 125 8.31 5.20 13.60
CA PHE A 125 7.19 6.00 13.12
C PHE A 125 6.58 5.41 11.83
N ALA A 126 7.43 4.95 10.90
CA ALA A 126 6.99 4.28 9.68
C ALA A 126 6.13 3.05 10.00
N HIS A 127 6.63 2.13 10.84
CA HIS A 127 5.94 0.88 11.17
C HIS A 127 4.72 1.07 12.06
N GLN A 128 4.77 1.99 13.04
CA GLN A 128 3.67 2.16 13.99
C GLN A 128 2.56 3.07 13.49
N MET A 129 2.85 3.95 12.52
CA MET A 129 1.89 5.00 12.10
C MET A 129 1.66 5.02 10.60
N ILE A 130 2.72 5.18 9.80
CA ILE A 130 2.58 5.38 8.35
C ILE A 130 2.03 4.13 7.66
N ILE A 131 2.67 2.98 7.87
CA ILE A 131 2.28 1.71 7.24
C ILE A 131 0.84 1.29 7.61
N PRO A 132 0.39 1.33 8.88
CA PRO A 132 -1.00 1.01 9.23
C PRO A 132 -2.04 1.94 8.60
N VAL A 133 -1.75 3.24 8.49
CA VAL A 133 -2.65 4.22 7.88
C VAL A 133 -2.69 4.04 6.36
N LEU A 134 -1.54 3.86 5.72
CA LEU A 134 -1.44 3.57 4.28
C LEU A 134 -2.13 2.26 3.91
N THR A 135 -1.92 1.19 4.67
CA THR A 135 -2.59 -0.11 4.47
C THR A 135 -4.11 0.07 4.47
N THR A 136 -4.64 0.85 5.42
CA THR A 136 -6.08 1.12 5.49
C THR A 136 -6.54 2.01 4.33
N MET A 137 -5.74 3.00 3.93
CA MET A 137 -6.03 3.86 2.78
C MET A 137 -6.11 3.05 1.49
N PHE A 138 -5.07 2.30 1.14
CA PHE A 138 -5.04 1.49 -0.07
C PHE A 138 -6.15 0.42 -0.07
N GLY A 139 -6.37 -0.26 1.06
CA GLY A 139 -7.49 -1.18 1.19
C GLY A 139 -8.86 -0.51 1.02
N HIS A 140 -9.02 0.74 1.48
CA HIS A 140 -10.24 1.52 1.25
C HIS A 140 -10.41 1.91 -0.22
N LEU A 141 -9.33 2.32 -0.89
CA LEU A 141 -9.33 2.63 -2.32
C LEU A 141 -9.67 1.40 -3.17
N ALA A 142 -9.14 0.23 -2.82
CA ALA A 142 -9.40 -1.04 -3.49
C ALA A 142 -10.88 -1.41 -3.42
N ARG A 143 -11.44 -1.49 -2.19
CA ARG A 143 -12.83 -1.92 -1.95
C ARG A 143 -13.87 -1.03 -2.62
N ASN A 144 -13.57 0.26 -2.78
CA ASN A 144 -14.51 1.23 -3.37
C ASN A 144 -14.16 1.63 -4.81
N HIS A 145 -13.11 1.04 -5.39
CA HIS A 145 -12.61 1.37 -6.73
C HIS A 145 -12.35 2.87 -6.92
N PHE A 146 -11.67 3.49 -5.97
CA PHE A 146 -11.27 4.89 -6.02
C PHE A 146 -9.86 5.10 -6.58
N GLY A 147 -9.10 4.03 -6.81
CA GLY A 147 -7.72 4.09 -7.30
C GLY A 147 -7.57 4.87 -8.60
N THR A 148 -8.43 4.59 -9.59
CA THR A 148 -8.46 5.28 -10.89
C THR A 148 -8.98 6.71 -10.83
N ASP A 149 -9.62 7.11 -9.73
CA ASP A 149 -10.11 8.48 -9.52
C ASP A 149 -9.05 9.34 -8.82
N LEU A 150 -8.31 8.78 -7.85
CA LEU A 150 -7.41 9.52 -6.97
C LEU A 150 -5.92 9.36 -7.29
N LEU A 151 -5.45 8.15 -7.61
CA LEU A 151 -4.02 7.81 -7.69
C LEU A 151 -3.42 8.14 -9.07
N LEU A 152 -3.67 9.38 -9.51
CA LEU A 152 -3.24 9.93 -10.79
C LEU A 152 -2.27 11.11 -10.59
N ASP A 153 -1.59 11.51 -11.66
CA ASP A 153 -0.76 12.72 -11.71
C ASP A 153 0.27 12.78 -10.57
N ASP A 154 0.35 13.90 -9.84
CA ASP A 154 1.32 14.10 -8.75
C ASP A 154 1.13 13.13 -7.58
N ILE A 155 -0.11 12.67 -7.33
CA ILE A 155 -0.37 11.66 -6.30
C ILE A 155 0.22 10.32 -6.74
N GLN A 156 0.15 9.99 -8.03
CA GLN A 156 0.77 8.80 -8.58
C GLN A 156 2.28 8.82 -8.40
N ALA A 157 2.93 9.96 -8.64
CA ALA A 157 4.36 10.13 -8.39
C ALA A 157 4.74 9.91 -6.91
N ALA A 158 3.94 10.43 -5.97
CA ALA A 158 4.14 10.17 -4.54
C ALA A 158 3.94 8.68 -4.19
N CYS A 159 2.98 8.01 -4.82
CA CYS A 159 2.75 6.58 -4.65
C CYS A 159 3.94 5.73 -5.11
N TYR A 160 4.59 6.08 -6.22
CA TYR A 160 5.82 5.40 -6.63
C TYR A 160 6.96 5.57 -5.61
N LYS A 161 7.11 6.75 -5.00
CA LYS A 161 8.11 6.96 -3.93
C LYS A 161 7.80 6.14 -2.67
N ILE A 162 6.52 6.02 -2.32
CA ILE A 162 6.06 5.14 -1.22
C ILE A 162 6.43 3.70 -1.53
N LEU A 163 6.07 3.22 -2.73
CA LEU A 163 6.32 1.85 -3.18
C LEU A 163 7.82 1.51 -3.17
N ASP A 164 8.64 2.37 -3.77
CA ASP A 164 10.10 2.25 -3.78
C ASP A 164 10.66 2.18 -2.35
N SER A 165 10.23 3.10 -1.47
CA SER A 165 10.70 3.11 -0.07
C SER A 165 10.28 1.84 0.69
N LEU A 166 9.07 1.32 0.48
CA LEU A 166 8.61 0.08 1.12
C LEU A 166 9.49 -1.11 0.69
N TYR A 167 9.81 -1.24 -0.59
CA TYR A 167 10.71 -2.30 -1.08
C TYR A 167 12.16 -2.12 -0.62
N MET A 168 12.64 -0.88 -0.52
CA MET A 168 13.96 -0.65 0.05
C MET A 168 14.01 -1.10 1.51
N VAL A 169 12.96 -0.90 2.31
CA VAL A 169 12.90 -1.41 3.68
C VAL A 169 12.93 -2.94 3.71
N THR A 170 12.21 -3.62 2.82
CA THR A 170 12.22 -5.10 2.75
C THR A 170 13.61 -5.62 2.36
N GLY A 171 14.23 -5.06 1.31
CA GLY A 171 15.57 -5.46 0.86
C GLY A 171 16.69 -5.18 1.86
N LEU A 172 16.56 -4.13 2.68
CA LEU A 172 17.52 -3.80 3.74
C LEU A 172 17.35 -4.64 5.01
N SER A 173 16.26 -5.42 5.12
CA SER A 173 15.97 -6.22 6.30
C SER A 173 17.02 -7.29 6.57
N SER A 174 17.59 -7.90 5.53
CA SER A 174 18.67 -8.89 5.63
C SER A 174 19.97 -8.29 6.18
N THR A 175 20.34 -7.09 5.72
CA THR A 175 21.47 -6.32 6.26
C THR A 175 21.21 -5.87 7.70
N ALA A 176 19.96 -5.49 8.01
CA ALA A 176 19.56 -5.12 9.37
C ALA A 176 19.53 -6.31 10.34
N ALA A 177 19.29 -7.53 9.86
CA ALA A 177 19.26 -8.76 10.66
C ALA A 177 20.61 -9.07 11.34
N GLN A 178 21.73 -8.59 10.77
CA GLN A 178 23.06 -8.67 11.40
C GLN A 178 23.16 -7.83 12.70
N ARG A 179 22.18 -6.96 12.96
CA ARG A 179 22.07 -6.14 14.16
C ARG A 179 20.92 -6.66 15.03
N LYS A 180 21.23 -7.53 16.02
CA LYS A 180 20.26 -8.32 16.81
C LYS A 180 18.97 -7.59 17.23
N SER A 181 19.05 -6.35 17.71
CA SER A 181 17.88 -5.60 18.18
C SER A 181 17.03 -4.98 17.07
N ILE A 182 17.62 -4.70 15.89
CA ILE A 182 16.90 -4.14 14.73
C ILE A 182 16.34 -5.25 13.90
N GLY A 183 17.10 -6.33 13.71
CA GLY A 183 16.64 -7.54 13.05
C GLY A 183 15.31 -8.01 13.61
N PHE A 184 15.20 -8.10 14.95
CA PHE A 184 13.95 -8.46 15.61
C PHE A 184 12.78 -7.51 15.31
N GLU A 185 12.99 -6.20 15.37
CA GLU A 185 11.91 -5.24 15.09
C GLU A 185 11.52 -5.24 13.61
N THR A 186 12.49 -5.35 12.71
CA THR A 186 12.24 -5.48 11.27
C THR A 186 11.49 -6.77 10.94
N ASP A 187 11.88 -7.90 11.53
CA ASP A 187 11.19 -9.20 11.38
C ASP A 187 9.76 -9.13 11.88
N LYS A 188 9.56 -8.55 13.07
CA LYS A 188 8.25 -8.37 13.70
C LYS A 188 7.29 -7.52 12.84
N HIS A 189 7.81 -6.56 12.10
CA HIS A 189 7.01 -5.65 11.28
C HIS A 189 6.91 -6.06 9.80
N ARG A 190 7.71 -7.02 9.34
CA ARG A 190 7.70 -7.53 7.97
C ARG A 190 6.31 -7.93 7.46
N PRO A 191 5.48 -8.70 8.19
CA PRO A 191 4.14 -9.01 7.72
C PRO A 191 3.35 -7.75 7.40
N GLY A 192 3.42 -6.73 8.27
CA GLY A 192 2.80 -5.41 8.12
C GLY A 192 3.16 -4.68 6.82
N LEU A 193 4.43 -4.77 6.40
CA LEU A 193 4.90 -4.23 5.12
C LEU A 193 4.25 -4.96 3.94
N GLY A 194 4.22 -6.29 3.99
CA GLY A 194 3.54 -7.11 2.97
C GLY A 194 2.06 -6.82 2.84
N GLN A 195 1.35 -6.61 3.96
CA GLN A 195 -0.06 -6.17 3.96
C GLN A 195 -0.24 -4.86 3.20
N CYS A 196 0.65 -3.90 3.45
CA CYS A 196 0.59 -2.58 2.84
C CYS A 196 0.85 -2.67 1.34
N LEU A 197 1.83 -3.47 0.92
CA LEU A 197 2.18 -3.72 -0.48
C LEU A 197 1.06 -4.48 -1.22
N SER A 198 0.47 -5.50 -0.59
CA SER A 198 -0.70 -6.21 -1.09
C SER A 198 -1.91 -5.27 -1.26
N ALA A 199 -2.22 -4.45 -0.25
CA ALA A 199 -3.29 -3.46 -0.35
C ALA A 199 -3.04 -2.41 -1.44
N PHE A 200 -1.79 -1.97 -1.61
CA PHE A 200 -1.37 -1.08 -2.69
C PHE A 200 -1.62 -1.72 -4.06
N ALA A 201 -1.19 -2.96 -4.25
CA ALA A 201 -1.37 -3.69 -5.50
C ALA A 201 -2.83 -3.86 -5.92
N SER A 202 -3.75 -3.96 -4.95
CA SER A 202 -5.19 -4.07 -5.20
C SER A 202 -5.89 -2.76 -5.61
N CYS A 203 -5.20 -1.61 -5.65
CA CYS A 203 -5.83 -0.33 -6.01
C CYS A 203 -5.02 0.55 -6.94
N PHE A 204 -3.72 0.30 -7.13
CA PHE A 204 -2.87 1.16 -7.94
C PHE A 204 -3.19 0.99 -9.43
N PRO A 205 -3.54 2.06 -10.17
CA PRO A 205 -4.06 1.95 -11.54
C PRO A 205 -2.97 1.76 -12.60
N VAL A 206 -1.75 1.38 -12.21
CA VAL A 206 -0.57 1.28 -13.08
C VAL A 206 0.20 -0.02 -12.82
N ALA A 207 0.64 -0.70 -13.88
CA ALA A 207 1.27 -2.01 -13.82
C ALA A 207 2.72 -1.84 -13.37
N PHE A 208 2.92 -1.65 -12.06
CA PHE A 208 4.22 -1.26 -11.51
C PHE A 208 5.25 -2.39 -11.49
N LEU A 209 4.84 -3.66 -11.62
CA LEU A 209 5.75 -4.80 -11.75
C LEU A 209 6.14 -5.09 -13.22
N GLU A 210 5.45 -4.44 -14.17
CA GLU A 210 5.64 -4.60 -15.61
C GLU A 210 5.70 -3.21 -16.28
N PRO A 211 6.75 -2.41 -15.95
CA PRO A 211 6.84 -1.00 -16.32
C PRO A 211 6.78 -0.73 -17.82
N GLU A 212 7.16 -1.70 -18.65
CA GLU A 212 7.14 -1.66 -20.11
C GLU A 212 5.75 -1.38 -20.69
N PHE A 213 4.66 -1.80 -20.02
CA PHE A 213 3.29 -1.57 -20.50
C PHE A 213 2.73 -0.20 -20.10
N ASN A 214 3.40 0.53 -19.21
CA ASN A 214 2.84 1.75 -18.63
C ASN A 214 2.77 2.93 -19.60
N LYS A 215 3.56 2.92 -20.69
CA LYS A 215 3.42 3.90 -21.79
C LYS A 215 2.07 3.82 -22.48
N ASN A 216 1.43 2.65 -22.45
CA ASN A 216 0.15 2.37 -23.12
C ASN A 216 -1.03 2.46 -22.14
N ASN A 217 -0.76 2.62 -20.85
CA ASN A 217 -1.79 2.73 -19.82
C ASN A 217 -2.28 4.17 -19.68
N LYS A 218 -3.54 4.44 -20.04
CA LYS A 218 -4.18 5.77 -19.97
C LYS A 218 -4.13 6.44 -18.60
N TYR A 219 -4.01 5.69 -17.51
CA TYR A 219 -3.90 6.21 -16.15
C TYR A 219 -2.46 6.51 -15.75
N SER A 220 -1.47 6.00 -16.49
CA SER A 220 -0.07 6.25 -16.20
C SER A 220 0.31 7.67 -16.56
N VAL A 221 1.07 8.30 -15.66
CA VAL A 221 1.77 9.55 -15.96
C VAL A 221 2.70 9.42 -17.16
N LEU A 222 3.25 8.22 -17.41
CA LEU A 222 4.12 7.96 -18.56
C LEU A 222 3.40 8.00 -19.90
N ALA A 223 2.09 7.71 -19.94
CA ALA A 223 1.29 7.74 -21.17
C ALA A 223 0.96 9.18 -21.62
N LYS A 224 1.10 10.18 -20.74
CA LYS A 224 0.88 11.60 -21.05
C LYS A 224 2.10 12.25 -21.72
N SER A 225 2.83 11.47 -22.53
CA SER A 225 4.26 11.56 -22.88
C SER A 225 4.76 12.84 -23.59
N GLN A 226 4.02 13.95 -23.63
CA GLN A 226 4.48 15.21 -24.25
C GLN A 226 4.43 16.44 -23.32
N GLU A 227 3.67 16.41 -22.22
CA GLU A 227 3.45 17.61 -21.39
C GLU A 227 4.09 17.54 -19.99
N GLN A 228 4.68 16.42 -19.59
CA GLN A 228 5.30 16.27 -18.27
C GLN A 228 6.77 16.67 -18.27
N SER A 229 7.23 17.25 -17.15
CA SER A 229 8.62 17.66 -16.98
C SER A 229 9.56 16.45 -17.03
N VAL A 230 10.72 16.62 -17.68
CA VAL A 230 11.83 15.65 -17.74
C VAL A 230 12.14 15.05 -16.35
N GLN A 231 11.98 15.86 -15.31
CA GLN A 231 12.19 15.50 -13.91
C GLN A 231 11.28 14.37 -13.42
N VAL A 232 10.04 14.25 -13.92
CA VAL A 232 9.14 13.14 -13.54
C VAL A 232 9.58 11.84 -14.19
N GLN A 233 10.07 11.89 -15.43
CA GLN A 233 10.57 10.72 -16.14
C GLN A 233 11.85 10.17 -15.52
N GLU A 234 12.81 11.03 -15.20
CA GLU A 234 14.06 10.65 -14.51
C GLU A 234 13.79 10.06 -13.12
N MET A 235 12.84 10.66 -12.39
CA MET A 235 12.42 10.16 -11.09
C MET A 235 11.82 8.74 -11.22
N LEU A 236 10.92 8.50 -12.18
CA LEU A 236 10.30 7.18 -12.37
C LEU A 236 11.32 6.12 -12.81
N GLN A 237 12.28 6.48 -13.65
CA GLN A 237 13.38 5.58 -14.02
C GLN A 237 14.24 5.21 -12.79
N THR A 238 14.52 6.17 -11.91
CA THR A 238 15.29 5.92 -10.68
C THR A 238 14.51 5.03 -9.71
N LEU A 239 13.21 5.27 -9.54
CA LEU A 239 12.33 4.48 -8.66
C LEU A 239 12.13 3.04 -9.18
N SER A 240 12.25 2.81 -10.49
CA SER A 240 12.18 1.47 -11.09
C SER A 240 13.34 0.55 -10.68
N THR A 241 14.39 1.05 -10.04
CA THR A 241 15.58 0.23 -9.75
C THR A 241 15.44 -0.68 -8.54
N HIS A 242 14.58 -0.34 -7.57
CA HIS A 242 14.37 -1.19 -6.38
C HIS A 242 13.06 -1.99 -6.43
N ILE A 243 12.13 -1.62 -7.30
CA ILE A 243 10.88 -2.37 -7.49
C ILE A 243 11.20 -3.60 -8.35
N PRO A 244 10.93 -4.83 -7.86
CA PRO A 244 11.18 -6.05 -8.63
C PRO A 244 10.23 -6.17 -9.84
N HIS A 245 10.71 -6.86 -10.88
CA HIS A 245 9.86 -7.27 -12.00
C HIS A 245 8.99 -8.47 -11.63
N LEU A 246 7.82 -8.56 -12.28
CA LEU A 246 6.86 -9.64 -12.08
C LEU A 246 7.50 -11.03 -12.24
N GLU A 247 8.31 -11.22 -13.29
CA GLU A 247 8.97 -12.49 -13.59
C GLU A 247 9.92 -12.95 -12.47
N ASN A 248 10.66 -12.01 -11.86
CA ASN A 248 11.57 -12.34 -10.76
C ASN A 248 10.80 -12.82 -9.53
N LEU A 249 9.71 -12.13 -9.17
CA LEU A 249 8.87 -12.53 -8.03
C LEU A 249 8.22 -13.90 -8.25
N LEU A 250 7.74 -14.18 -9.46
CA LEU A 250 7.18 -15.49 -9.82
C LEU A 250 8.23 -16.59 -9.72
N ALA A 251 9.42 -16.37 -10.25
CA ALA A 251 10.51 -17.35 -10.21
C ALA A 251 10.93 -17.66 -8.76
N ASP A 252 11.05 -16.63 -7.91
CA ASP A 252 11.41 -16.79 -6.49
C ASP A 252 10.33 -17.58 -5.72
N ILE A 253 9.04 -17.28 -5.95
CA ILE A 253 7.91 -18.00 -5.34
C ILE A 253 7.85 -19.46 -5.82
N GLU A 254 8.00 -19.68 -7.13
CA GLU A 254 8.01 -21.02 -7.73
C GLU A 254 9.18 -21.85 -7.18
N GLN A 255 10.36 -21.24 -7.03
CA GLN A 255 11.53 -21.91 -6.46
C GLN A 255 11.26 -22.35 -5.01
N VAL A 256 10.63 -21.51 -4.18
CA VAL A 256 10.23 -21.89 -2.81
C VAL A 256 9.25 -23.02 -2.80
N ALA A 257 8.21 -22.95 -3.65
CA ALA A 257 7.16 -23.95 -3.73
C ALA A 257 7.70 -25.33 -4.18
N ASN A 258 8.52 -25.35 -5.23
CA ASN A 258 9.06 -26.58 -5.82
C ASN A 258 10.10 -27.26 -4.91
N ASN A 259 10.88 -26.47 -4.18
CA ASN A 259 11.93 -27.00 -3.30
C ASN A 259 11.43 -27.29 -1.86
N GLY A 260 10.17 -26.94 -1.54
CA GLY A 260 9.63 -27.10 -0.19
C GLY A 260 10.38 -26.27 0.85
N VAL A 261 10.85 -25.07 0.48
CA VAL A 261 11.62 -24.18 1.38
C VAL A 261 10.72 -23.70 2.49
N MET A 262 11.13 -23.87 3.74
CA MET A 262 10.30 -23.52 4.89
C MET A 262 10.28 -22.01 5.13
N TYR A 263 9.20 -21.51 5.74
CA TYR A 263 9.05 -20.08 6.10
C TYR A 263 10.28 -19.48 6.80
N VAL A 264 10.90 -20.22 7.71
CA VAL A 264 12.05 -19.74 8.50
C VAL A 264 13.29 -19.46 7.64
N GLU A 265 13.38 -20.05 6.46
CA GLU A 265 14.51 -19.89 5.54
C GLU A 265 14.31 -18.68 4.62
N GLN A 266 13.07 -18.41 4.19
CA GLN A 266 12.76 -17.29 3.29
C GLN A 266 11.49 -16.53 3.70
N PRO A 267 11.46 -15.89 4.89
CA PRO A 267 10.25 -15.25 5.41
C PRO A 267 9.79 -14.05 4.56
N ASN A 268 10.67 -13.41 3.78
CA ASN A 268 10.27 -12.34 2.85
C ASN A 268 9.30 -12.82 1.78
N ILE A 269 9.55 -14.00 1.22
CA ILE A 269 8.69 -14.56 0.17
C ILE A 269 7.28 -14.80 0.71
N TYR A 270 7.18 -15.35 1.91
CA TYR A 270 5.89 -15.65 2.54
C TYR A 270 5.15 -14.40 3.03
N ASP A 271 5.84 -13.46 3.67
CA ASP A 271 5.21 -12.32 4.33
C ASP A 271 4.99 -11.13 3.38
N VAL A 272 5.79 -11.00 2.32
CA VAL A 272 5.82 -9.83 1.45
C VAL A 272 5.47 -10.19 0.00
N ASP A 273 6.29 -11.03 -0.63
CA ASP A 273 6.24 -11.23 -2.08
C ASP A 273 4.97 -11.98 -2.48
N LEU A 274 4.62 -13.05 -1.76
CA LEU A 274 3.44 -13.84 -2.06
C LEU A 274 2.12 -13.06 -1.88
N PRO A 275 1.83 -12.38 -0.75
CA PRO A 275 0.60 -11.59 -0.61
C PRO A 275 0.49 -10.46 -1.65
N LEU A 276 1.62 -9.81 -1.95
CA LEU A 276 1.69 -8.82 -3.01
C LEU A 276 1.29 -9.42 -4.35
N MET A 277 1.91 -10.56 -4.72
CA MET A 277 1.70 -11.21 -6.02
C MET A 277 0.26 -11.68 -6.17
N CYS A 278 -0.33 -12.25 -5.11
CA CYS A 278 -1.74 -12.62 -5.10
C CYS A 278 -2.65 -11.42 -5.44
N SER A 279 -2.43 -10.30 -4.75
CA SER A 279 -3.20 -9.08 -4.94
C SER A 279 -2.98 -8.43 -6.30
N TYR A 280 -1.73 -8.41 -6.78
CA TYR A 280 -1.37 -7.82 -8.06
C TYR A 280 -2.02 -8.59 -9.21
N LEU A 281 -1.83 -9.91 -9.25
CA LEU A 281 -2.38 -10.77 -10.30
C LEU A 281 -3.91 -10.74 -10.29
N ALA A 282 -4.54 -10.83 -9.11
CA ALA A 282 -6.00 -10.75 -9.00
C ALA A 282 -6.55 -9.40 -9.51
N TYR A 283 -5.88 -8.29 -9.20
CA TYR A 283 -6.29 -6.97 -9.68
C TYR A 283 -6.14 -6.84 -11.21
N TRP A 284 -4.97 -7.16 -11.76
CA TRP A 284 -4.70 -7.01 -13.20
C TRP A 284 -5.46 -8.00 -14.06
N PHE A 285 -5.73 -9.20 -13.56
CA PHE A 285 -6.63 -10.15 -14.21
C PHE A 285 -8.02 -9.51 -14.43
N ASN A 286 -8.62 -8.95 -13.38
CA ASN A 286 -9.95 -8.35 -13.44
C ASN A 286 -10.02 -7.08 -14.32
N VAL A 287 -8.92 -6.35 -14.47
CA VAL A 287 -8.85 -5.11 -15.28
C VAL A 287 -8.47 -5.39 -16.74
N GLY A 288 -7.69 -6.45 -16.96
CA GLY A 288 -7.19 -6.91 -18.26
C GLY A 288 -8.27 -7.47 -19.18
N PRO A 289 -7.92 -7.78 -20.45
CA PRO A 289 -8.85 -8.37 -21.41
C PRO A 289 -9.38 -9.73 -20.93
N ASP A 290 -8.57 -10.51 -20.21
CA ASP A 290 -8.89 -11.89 -19.81
C ASP A 290 -9.95 -11.98 -18.70
N GLY A 291 -10.00 -11.01 -17.79
CA GLY A 291 -11.03 -10.92 -16.74
C GLY A 291 -12.28 -10.14 -17.14
N ARG A 292 -12.24 -9.40 -18.27
CA ARG A 292 -13.47 -8.83 -18.84
C ARG A 292 -14.26 -9.99 -19.42
N LYS A 293 -15.37 -10.34 -18.76
CA LYS A 293 -16.38 -11.24 -19.31
C LYS A 293 -16.85 -10.67 -20.66
N THR A 294 -16.25 -11.12 -21.75
CA THR A 294 -16.84 -11.00 -23.07
C THR A 294 -18.12 -11.83 -23.01
N GLU A 295 -19.26 -11.20 -23.29
CA GLU A 295 -20.50 -11.93 -23.54
C GLU A 295 -20.28 -12.81 -24.79
N LYS A 296 -19.71 -14.01 -24.59
CA LYS A 296 -19.85 -15.22 -25.42
C LYS A 296 -18.96 -16.33 -24.86
N ASN A 297 -19.64 -17.41 -24.48
CA ASN A 297 -19.10 -18.70 -24.06
C ASN A 297 -17.92 -19.19 -24.93
N ALA A 298 -16.80 -19.59 -24.31
CA ALA A 298 -15.99 -20.76 -24.69
C ALA A 298 -14.73 -21.01 -23.82
N ASP A 299 -14.26 -20.07 -22.99
CA ASP A 299 -12.90 -20.19 -22.40
C ASP A 299 -12.85 -20.49 -20.89
N GLU A 300 -13.90 -21.03 -20.27
CA GLU A 300 -13.90 -21.37 -18.83
C GLU A 300 -12.84 -22.41 -18.38
N LYS A 301 -12.10 -23.03 -19.31
CA LYS A 301 -11.16 -24.13 -19.04
C LYS A 301 -9.72 -23.68 -18.81
N GLU A 302 -9.22 -22.68 -19.53
CA GLU A 302 -7.92 -22.02 -19.24
C GLU A 302 -8.05 -21.02 -18.08
N HIS A 303 -9.24 -20.40 -17.91
CA HIS A 303 -9.57 -19.49 -16.80
C HIS A 303 -9.44 -20.11 -15.41
N ARG A 304 -9.61 -21.43 -15.27
CA ARG A 304 -9.33 -22.12 -14.01
C ARG A 304 -7.84 -22.39 -13.83
N GLN A 305 -7.02 -22.40 -14.87
CA GLN A 305 -5.68 -22.95 -14.80
C GLN A 305 -4.68 -21.99 -14.15
N LEU A 306 -4.77 -20.67 -14.40
CA LEU A 306 -3.97 -19.66 -13.67
C LEU A 306 -4.39 -19.53 -12.20
N CYS A 307 -5.70 -19.49 -11.93
CA CYS A 307 -6.20 -19.56 -10.56
C CYS A 307 -5.84 -20.90 -9.90
N VAL A 308 -5.79 -22.02 -10.62
CA VAL A 308 -5.41 -23.35 -10.09
C VAL A 308 -3.89 -23.49 -9.91
N ILE A 309 -3.05 -22.88 -10.72
CA ILE A 309 -1.58 -22.88 -10.52
C ILE A 309 -1.24 -22.04 -9.28
N ILE A 310 -1.76 -20.82 -9.22
CA ILE A 310 -1.66 -19.96 -8.03
C ILE A 310 -2.23 -20.70 -6.82
N ASN A 311 -3.40 -21.34 -6.92
CA ASN A 311 -4.02 -22.06 -5.80
C ASN A 311 -3.30 -23.38 -5.45
N MET A 312 -2.68 -24.11 -6.39
CA MET A 312 -1.87 -25.31 -6.11
C MET A 312 -0.54 -24.96 -5.44
N ASP A 313 0.15 -23.92 -5.92
CA ASP A 313 1.39 -23.46 -5.31
C ASP A 313 1.10 -22.74 -3.99
N LEU A 314 0.00 -21.98 -3.87
CA LEU A 314 -0.47 -21.47 -2.58
C LEU A 314 -0.85 -22.59 -1.62
N LEU A 315 -1.55 -23.65 -2.06
CA LEU A 315 -1.86 -24.77 -1.18
C LEU A 315 -0.58 -25.42 -0.62
N ARG A 316 0.42 -25.67 -1.48
CA ARG A 316 1.75 -26.17 -1.06
C ARG A 316 2.50 -25.20 -0.14
N ILE A 317 2.40 -23.90 -0.40
CA ILE A 317 3.00 -22.85 0.43
C ILE A 317 2.24 -22.69 1.76
N THR A 318 0.92 -22.87 1.79
CA THR A 318 0.09 -22.80 3.01
C THR A 318 0.29 -24.00 3.94
N GLU A 319 0.67 -25.16 3.40
CA GLU A 319 1.06 -26.34 4.19
C GLU A 319 2.43 -26.16 4.88
N ASN A 320 3.36 -25.43 4.23
CA ASN A 320 4.72 -25.20 4.71
C ASN A 320 4.94 -23.84 5.41
N GLY A 321 3.96 -22.93 5.32
CA GLY A 321 3.96 -21.60 5.92
C GLY A 321 3.23 -21.51 7.27
N PRO A 322 3.45 -20.45 8.06
CA PRO A 322 2.67 -20.23 9.28
C PRO A 322 1.19 -20.05 8.92
N LYS A 323 0.28 -20.56 9.77
CA LYS A 323 -1.16 -20.25 9.73
C LYS A 323 -1.38 -18.77 10.08
N SER A 324 -0.90 -17.86 9.26
CA SER A 324 -1.07 -16.43 9.44
C SER A 324 -2.45 -16.00 8.93
N HIS A 325 -2.96 -14.89 9.47
CA HIS A 325 -4.27 -14.32 9.10
C HIS A 325 -4.44 -14.04 7.59
N TRP A 326 -3.34 -14.00 6.81
CA TRP A 326 -3.28 -13.64 5.39
C TRP A 326 -3.81 -14.73 4.44
N CYS A 327 -3.62 -16.00 4.79
CA CYS A 327 -4.13 -17.12 4.00
C CYS A 327 -5.65 -17.06 3.81
N GLY A 328 -6.39 -16.58 4.83
CA GLY A 328 -7.85 -16.48 4.76
C GLY A 328 -8.35 -15.36 3.85
N GLU A 329 -7.67 -14.21 3.81
CA GLU A 329 -8.09 -13.06 2.98
C GLU A 329 -7.71 -13.23 1.51
N CYS A 330 -6.56 -13.86 1.20
CA CYS A 330 -6.19 -14.20 -0.19
C CYS A 330 -7.11 -15.27 -0.79
N ALA A 331 -7.52 -16.28 -0.01
CA ALA A 331 -8.47 -17.30 -0.46
C ALA A 331 -9.89 -16.77 -0.72
N LEU A 332 -10.26 -15.63 -0.12
CA LEU A 332 -11.54 -14.94 -0.35
C LEU A 332 -11.50 -13.93 -1.50
N ALA A 333 -10.30 -13.56 -1.97
CA ALA A 333 -10.08 -12.57 -3.04
C ALA A 333 -9.85 -13.20 -4.43
N MET A 334 -9.73 -14.54 -4.51
CA MET A 334 -9.70 -15.35 -5.74
C MET A 334 -11.06 -16.01 -5.99
#